data_AF-A0A348AMD4-F1
#
_entry.id   AF-A0A348AMD4-F1
#
_cell.length_a   1.000
_cell.length_b   1.000
_cell.length_c   1.000
_cell.angle_alpha   90.00
_cell.angle_beta   90.00
_cell.angle_gamma   90.00
#
_symmetry.space_group_name_H-M   'P 1'
#
loop_
_entity.id
_entity.type
_entity.pdbx_description
1 polymer ?
#
loop_
_entity_poly.entity_id
_entity_poly.type
_entity_poly.pdbx_seq_one_letter_code
_entity_poly.pdbx_strand_id
1 'polypeptide(L)'
;MTLAEKIRGLRVKNGYSISKLSRHVGVDRTSIYRWEEGMTTPTLASLTLLAQFYGIDVKKLLEDDELIDLRLLVKNLEERVEKLERKGEGP
;
A
#
# COMPACT_ATOMS: atom_id res chain seq x y z
N MET A 1 2.66 7.67 -3.59
CA MET A 1 1.81 7.23 -4.72
C MET A 1 0.35 7.45 -4.36
N THR A 2 -0.48 7.78 -5.35
CA THR A 2 -1.94 7.85 -5.20
C THR A 2 -2.56 6.45 -5.06
N LEU A 3 -3.79 6.37 -4.54
CA LEU A 3 -4.54 5.10 -4.47
C LEU A 3 -4.69 4.45 -5.85
N ALA A 4 -4.94 5.25 -6.90
CA ALA A 4 -5.05 4.79 -8.28
C ALA A 4 -3.77 4.10 -8.77
N GLU A 5 -2.61 4.73 -8.52
CA GLU A 5 -1.30 4.19 -8.85
C GLU A 5 -1.00 2.89 -8.08
N LYS A 6 -1.41 2.79 -6.81
CA LYS A 6 -1.23 1.58 -6.01
C LYS A 6 -2.06 0.41 -6.52
N ILE A 7 -3.33 0.64 -6.84
CA ILE A 7 -4.21 -0.39 -7.40
C ILE A 7 -3.64 -0.91 -8.72
N ARG A 8 -3.26 0.01 -9.62
CA ARG A 8 -2.62 -0.33 -10.89
C ARG A 8 -1.30 -1.07 -10.69
N GLY A 9 -0.45 -0.56 -9.79
CA GLY A 9 0.86 -1.14 -9.48
C GLY A 9 0.74 -2.57 -8.98
N LEU A 10 -0.15 -2.84 -8.03
CA LEU A 10 -0.42 -4.19 -7.54
C LEU A 10 -0.93 -5.10 -8.66
N ARG A 11 -1.86 -4.62 -9.49
CA ARG A 11 -2.41 -5.41 -10.60
C ARG A 11 -1.32 -5.80 -11.60
N VAL A 12 -0.51 -4.85 -12.03
CA VAL A 12 0.57 -5.06 -13.03
C VAL A 12 1.69 -5.91 -12.44
N LYS A 13 2.13 -5.64 -11.21
CA LYS A 13 3.18 -6.42 -10.53
C LYS A 13 2.83 -7.90 -10.39
N ASN A 14 1.55 -8.21 -10.22
CA ASN A 14 1.05 -9.59 -10.14
C ASN A 14 0.60 -10.18 -11.49
N GLY A 15 0.84 -9.49 -12.61
CA GLY A 15 0.55 -10.01 -13.95
C GLY A 15 -0.95 -10.16 -14.27
N TYR A 16 -1.82 -9.40 -13.61
CA TYR A 16 -3.26 -9.44 -13.86
C TYR A 16 -3.68 -8.42 -14.92
N SER A 17 -4.52 -8.83 -15.87
CA SER A 17 -5.30 -7.89 -16.68
C SER A 17 -6.49 -7.38 -15.86
N ILE A 18 -7.06 -6.23 -16.23
CA ILE A 18 -8.28 -5.70 -15.60
C ILE A 18 -9.41 -6.75 -15.61
N SER A 19 -9.55 -7.46 -16.74
CA SER A 19 -10.54 -8.53 -16.89
C SER A 19 -10.28 -9.70 -15.94
N LYS A 20 -9.00 -10.05 -15.70
CA LYS A 20 -8.65 -11.14 -14.79
C LYS A 20 -8.90 -10.71 -13.35
N LEU A 21 -8.48 -9.51 -12.95
CA LEU A 21 -8.72 -8.97 -11.61
C LEU A 21 -10.22 -8.86 -11.31
N SER A 22 -10.99 -8.28 -12.24
CA SER A 22 -12.46 -8.18 -12.18
C SER A 22 -13.13 -9.50 -11.83
N ARG A 23 -12.77 -10.59 -12.53
CA ARG A 23 -13.33 -11.92 -12.29
C ARG A 23 -12.98 -12.50 -10.92
N HIS A 24 -11.80 -12.22 -10.39
CA HIS A 24 -11.38 -12.78 -9.09
C HIS A 24 -11.97 -11.99 -7.91
N VAL A 25 -12.02 -10.66 -8.05
CA VAL A 25 -12.48 -9.75 -6.98
C VAL A 25 -14.00 -9.61 -6.99
N GLY A 26 -14.68 -9.93 -8.11
CA GLY A 26 -16.13 -9.80 -8.24
C GLY A 26 -16.58 -8.36 -8.49
N VAL A 27 -15.76 -7.56 -9.15
CA VAL A 27 -16.00 -6.14 -9.44
C VAL A 27 -16.03 -5.92 -10.95
N ASP A 28 -16.87 -5.01 -11.44
CA ASP A 28 -16.92 -4.68 -12.86
C ASP A 28 -15.59 -4.13 -13.41
N ARG A 29 -15.27 -4.48 -14.66
CA ARG A 29 -14.03 -4.04 -15.33
C ARG A 29 -13.94 -2.53 -15.42
N THR A 30 -15.07 -1.86 -15.66
CA THR A 30 -15.17 -0.39 -15.78
C THR A 30 -14.86 0.26 -14.44
N SER A 31 -15.33 -0.32 -13.32
CA SER A 31 -15.01 0.17 -11.99
C SER A 31 -13.50 0.12 -11.72
N ILE A 32 -12.86 -1.04 -11.98
CA ILE A 32 -11.40 -1.19 -11.81
C ILE A 32 -10.65 -0.20 -12.70
N TYR A 33 -11.04 -0.07 -13.97
CA TYR A 33 -10.42 0.91 -14.89
C TYR A 33 -10.53 2.33 -14.34
N ARG A 34 -11.73 2.76 -13.95
CA ARG A 34 -11.97 4.11 -13.41
C ARG A 34 -11.23 4.35 -12.08
N TRP A 35 -11.00 3.33 -11.27
CA TRP A 35 -10.18 3.44 -10.06
C TRP A 35 -8.70 3.65 -10.39
N GLU A 36 -8.16 2.90 -11.36
CA GLU A 36 -6.77 3.01 -11.78
C GLU A 36 -6.45 4.29 -12.54
N GLU A 37 -7.45 4.91 -13.17
CA GLU A 37 -7.36 6.24 -13.77
C GLU A 37 -7.67 7.37 -12.79
N GLY A 38 -8.00 7.07 -11.53
CA GLY A 38 -8.36 8.07 -10.52
C GLY A 38 -9.70 8.79 -10.78
N MET A 39 -10.52 8.31 -11.71
CA MET A 39 -11.80 8.90 -12.06
C MET A 39 -12.88 8.69 -10.99
N THR A 40 -12.75 7.61 -10.20
CA THR A 40 -13.65 7.29 -9.09
C THR A 40 -12.86 6.63 -7.96
N THR A 41 -13.37 6.72 -6.74
CA THR A 41 -12.74 6.08 -5.58
C THR A 41 -13.45 4.76 -5.25
N PRO A 42 -12.71 3.65 -4.99
CA PRO A 42 -13.31 2.41 -4.53
C PRO A 42 -13.95 2.59 -3.13
N THR A 43 -15.00 1.82 -2.84
CA THR A 43 -15.56 1.76 -1.49
C THR A 43 -14.62 0.98 -0.55
N LEU A 44 -14.82 1.11 0.76
CA LEU A 44 -14.08 0.31 1.73
C LEU A 44 -14.24 -1.20 1.48
N ALA A 45 -15.45 -1.66 1.13
CA ALA A 45 -15.69 -3.07 0.78
C ALA A 45 -14.84 -3.52 -0.42
N SER A 46 -14.78 -2.71 -1.49
CA SER A 46 -13.93 -3.00 -2.65
C SER A 46 -12.44 -3.01 -2.31
N LEU A 47 -11.99 -2.10 -1.45
CA LEU A 47 -10.61 -2.08 -0.96
C LEU A 47 -10.28 -3.33 -0.14
N THR A 48 -11.20 -3.77 0.72
CA THR A 48 -11.04 -5.02 1.49
C THR A 48 -10.95 -6.23 0.57
N LEU A 49 -11.78 -6.31 -0.49
CA LEU A 49 -11.71 -7.39 -1.46
C LEU A 49 -10.37 -7.41 -2.21
N LEU A 50 -9.86 -6.24 -2.63
CA LEU A 50 -8.54 -6.12 -3.23
C LEU A 50 -7.44 -6.56 -2.26
N ALA A 51 -7.51 -6.11 -1.00
CA ALA A 51 -6.54 -6.46 0.04
C ALA A 51 -6.51 -7.96 0.31
N GLN A 52 -7.68 -8.60 0.43
CA GLN A 52 -7.82 -10.05 0.58
C GLN A 52 -7.26 -10.80 -0.64
N PHE A 53 -7.58 -10.35 -1.85
CA PHE A 53 -7.09 -10.97 -3.08
C PHE A 53 -5.56 -10.95 -3.19
N TYR A 54 -4.93 -9.84 -2.79
CA TYR A 54 -3.47 -9.71 -2.81
C TYR A 54 -2.77 -10.21 -1.53
N GLY A 55 -3.52 -10.62 -0.51
CA GLY A 55 -2.96 -11.05 0.77
C GLY A 55 -2.23 -9.93 1.53
N ILE A 56 -2.73 -8.69 1.44
CA ILE A 56 -2.16 -7.52 2.13
C ILE A 56 -3.16 -6.92 3.12
N ASP A 57 -2.66 -6.12 4.07
CA ASP A 57 -3.51 -5.27 4.90
C ASP A 57 -4.09 -4.13 4.03
N VAL A 58 -5.39 -3.85 4.17
CA VAL A 58 -6.07 -2.75 3.47
C VAL A 58 -5.41 -1.40 3.72
N LYS A 59 -4.76 -1.21 4.88
CA LYS A 59 -3.98 -0.02 5.20
C LYS A 59 -2.90 0.27 4.17
N LYS A 60 -2.26 -0.74 3.57
CA LYS A 60 -1.23 -0.53 2.54
C LYS A 60 -1.77 0.18 1.29
N LEU A 61 -3.05 0.02 0.99
CA LEU A 61 -3.69 0.74 -0.11
C LEU A 61 -3.93 2.23 0.25
N LEU A 62 -4.11 2.52 1.53
CA LEU A 62 -4.52 3.83 2.05
C LEU A 62 -3.37 4.70 2.59
N GLU A 63 -2.26 4.10 3.01
CA GLU A 63 -1.12 4.80 3.64
C GLU A 63 -0.34 5.64 2.63
N ASP A 64 -0.25 6.97 2.77
CA ASP A 64 0.68 7.75 1.94
C ASP A 64 2.13 7.26 2.12
N ASP A 65 2.81 6.93 1.01
CA ASP A 65 4.15 6.32 1.04
C ASP A 65 5.18 7.24 1.74
N GLU A 66 4.96 8.57 1.71
CA GLU A 66 5.81 9.55 2.40
C GLU A 66 5.83 9.34 3.93
N LEU A 67 4.72 8.88 4.52
CA LEU A 67 4.65 8.59 5.96
C LEU A 67 5.38 7.28 6.33
N ILE A 68 5.40 6.31 5.41
CA ILE A 68 6.09 5.03 5.61
C ILE A 68 7.60 5.25 5.67
N ASP A 69 8.14 6.07 4.75
CA ASP A 69 9.56 6.40 4.70
C ASP A 69 10.01 7.17 5.96
N LEU A 70 9.22 8.15 6.40
CA LEU A 70 9.56 8.93 7.59
C LEU A 70 9.54 8.06 8.86
N ARG A 71 8.56 7.16 9.00
CA ARG A 71 8.46 6.27 10.17
C ARG A 71 9.63 5.28 10.25
N LEU A 72 10.07 4.75 9.11
CA LEU A 72 11.25 3.87 9.04
C LEU A 72 12.54 4.63 9.36
N LEU A 73 12.68 5.85 8.83
CA LEU A 73 13.82 6.72 9.15
C LEU A 73 13.88 7.04 10.64
N VAL A 74 12.75 7.45 11.25
CA VAL A 74 12.67 7.73 12.69
C VAL A 74 13.07 6.52 13.52
N LYS A 75 12.52 5.34 13.21
CA LYS A 75 12.89 4.10 13.92
C LYS A 75 14.38 3.79 13.82
N ASN A 76 14.96 3.92 12.62
CA ASN A 76 16.40 3.71 12.44
C ASN A 76 17.25 4.75 13.20
N LEU A 77 16.77 6.00 13.30
CA LEU A 77 17.40 7.06 14.09
C LEU A 77 17.33 6.75 15.58
N GLU A 78 16.17 6.33 16.10
CA GLU A 78 15.98 5.91 17.50
C GLU A 78 16.97 4.78 17.88
N GLU A 79 17.07 3.75 17.05
CA GLU A 79 18.03 2.64 17.25
C GLU A 79 19.50 3.11 17.25
N ARG A 80 19.83 4.16 16.47
CA ARG A 80 21.18 4.73 16.43
C ARG A 80 21.47 5.60 17.66
N VAL A 81 20.50 6.39 18.11
CA VAL A 81 20.62 7.21 19.33
C VAL A 81 20.82 6.31 20.54
N GLU A 82 20.02 5.25 20.69
CA GLU A 82 20.13 4.30 21.80
C GLU A 82 21.49 3.56 21.82
N LYS A 83 22.08 3.32 20.63
CA LYS A 83 23.44 2.75 20.52
C LYS A 83 24.54 3.74 20.91
N LEU A 84 24.32 5.04 20.73
CA LEU A 84 25.28 6.09 21.10
C LEU A 84 25.20 6.39 22.60
N GLU A 85 24.00 6.44 23.18
CA GLU A 85 23.80 6.62 24.63
C GLU A 85 24.46 5.49 25.42
N ARG A 86 24.25 4.24 25.01
CA ARG A 86 24.92 3.07 25.61
C ARG A 86 26.45 3.06 25.46
N LYS A 87 27.01 3.82 24.52
CA LYS A 87 28.47 3.96 24.33
C LYS A 87 29.05 5.16 25.07
N GLY A 88 28.22 6.15 25.42
CA GLY A 88 28.60 7.32 26.20
C GLY A 88 28.64 7.06 27.71
N GLU A 89 27.96 6.02 28.18
CA GLU A 89 28.03 5.50 29.55
C GLU A 89 29.22 4.54 29.71
N GLY A 90 30.43 5.06 29.57
CA GLY A 90 31.66 4.39 30.03
C GLY A 90 32.13 5.01 31.36
N PRO A 91 32.69 4.22 32.29
CA PRO A 91 33.12 4.70 33.62
C PRO A 91 34.26 5.72 33.57
#